data_AF-A0A933QZ96-F1
#
_entry.id   AF-A0A933QZ96-F1
#
_cell.length_a   1.000
_cell.length_b   1.000
_cell.length_c   1.000
_cell.angle_alpha   90.00
_cell.angle_beta   90.00
_cell.angle_gamma   90.00
#
_symmetry.space_group_name_H-M   'P 1'
#
loop_
_entity.id
_entity.type
_entity.pdbx_description
1 polymer ?
#
loop_
_entity_poly.entity_id
_entity_poly.type
_entity_poly.pdbx_seq_one_letter_code
_entity_poly.pdbx_strand_id
1 'polypeptide(L)'
;MLHARTLTDEERKQLRRMARCEVGRVSQRATLILLSGRNKNVSELSEIFGMSRASVRLWIHRFNQHSAAGLYDEERCGRPHSVQAD
;
A
#
# COMPACT_ATOMS: atom_id res chain seq x y z
N MET A 1 -12.20 13.50 -1.77
CA MET A 1 -11.77 12.57 -0.71
C MET A 1 -11.13 11.36 -1.37
N LEU A 2 -9.85 11.07 -1.11
CA LEU A 2 -9.14 9.96 -1.77
C LEU A 2 -9.45 8.64 -1.06
N HIS A 3 -9.90 7.63 -1.80
CA HIS A 3 -10.13 6.26 -1.35
C HIS A 3 -9.64 5.28 -2.43
N ALA A 4 -9.43 4.02 -2.06
CA ALA A 4 -9.14 2.96 -3.01
C ALA A 4 -10.33 2.80 -3.97
N ARG A 5 -10.05 2.54 -5.26
CA ARG A 5 -11.12 2.24 -6.22
C ARG A 5 -11.95 1.02 -5.77
N THR A 6 -13.14 0.87 -6.33
CA THR A 6 -13.97 -0.31 -6.08
C THR A 6 -13.17 -1.58 -6.30
N LEU A 7 -13.04 -2.38 -5.24
CA LEU A 7 -12.31 -3.64 -5.24
C LEU A 7 -13.17 -4.72 -5.89
N THR A 8 -12.62 -5.42 -6.87
CA THR A 8 -13.21 -6.67 -7.36
C THR A 8 -13.14 -7.77 -6.28
N ASP A 9 -13.93 -8.83 -6.43
CA ASP A 9 -13.92 -9.95 -5.48
C ASP A 9 -12.55 -10.64 -5.43
N GLU A 10 -11.87 -10.77 -6.57
CA GLU A 10 -10.54 -11.38 -6.63
C GLU A 10 -9.50 -10.50 -5.93
N GLU A 11 -9.53 -9.18 -6.14
CA GLU A 11 -8.65 -8.24 -5.42
C GLU A 11 -8.92 -8.25 -3.92
N ARG A 12 -10.19 -8.32 -3.51
CA ARG A 12 -10.56 -8.44 -2.10
C ARG A 12 -10.04 -9.75 -1.50
N LYS A 13 -10.09 -10.85 -2.23
CA LYS A 13 -9.55 -12.16 -1.80
C LYS A 13 -8.02 -12.11 -1.70
N GLN A 14 -7.35 -11.53 -2.69
CA GLN A 14 -5.90 -11.35 -2.69
C GLN A 14 -5.44 -10.49 -1.51
N LEU A 15 -6.06 -9.33 -1.29
CA LEU A 15 -5.74 -8.44 -0.17
C LEU A 15 -6.00 -9.11 1.19
N ARG A 16 -7.07 -9.90 1.31
CA ARG A 16 -7.34 -10.69 2.54
C ARG A 16 -6.28 -11.76 2.77
N ARG A 17 -5.77 -12.39 1.72
CA ARG A 17 -4.66 -13.35 1.80
C ARG A 17 -3.39 -12.63 2.23
N MET A 18 -3.05 -11.50 1.60
CA MET A 18 -1.88 -10.70 1.96
C MET A 18 -1.93 -10.22 3.41
N ALA A 19 -3.06 -9.69 3.86
CA ALA A 19 -3.23 -9.27 5.25
C ALA A 19 -2.96 -10.40 6.28
N ARG A 20 -3.20 -11.67 5.91
CA ARG A 20 -2.97 -12.83 6.78
C ARG A 20 -1.59 -13.46 6.63
N CYS A 21 -1.04 -13.48 5.42
CA CYS A 21 0.15 -14.25 5.09
C CYS A 21 1.41 -13.41 4.97
N GLU A 22 1.30 -12.12 4.62
CA GLU A 22 2.45 -11.23 4.50
C GLU A 22 2.90 -10.74 5.87
N VAL A 23 4.15 -10.32 5.96
CA VAL A 23 4.76 -9.90 7.23
C VAL A 23 4.93 -8.37 7.27
N GLY A 24 4.75 -7.80 8.47
CA GLY A 24 5.05 -6.40 8.75
C GLY A 24 4.25 -5.43 7.89
N ARG A 25 4.97 -4.51 7.21
CA ARG A 25 4.34 -3.38 6.51
C ARG A 25 3.43 -3.82 5.37
N VAL A 26 3.70 -4.93 4.69
CA VAL A 26 2.89 -5.39 3.54
C VAL A 26 1.50 -5.85 4.02
N SER A 27 1.42 -6.63 5.10
CA SER A 27 0.14 -7.02 5.72
C SER A 27 -0.65 -5.79 6.20
N GLN A 28 0.03 -4.82 6.81
CA GLN A 28 -0.60 -3.57 7.26
C GLN A 28 -1.17 -2.77 6.08
N ARG A 29 -0.41 -2.62 4.99
CA ARG A 29 -0.84 -1.94 3.76
C ARG A 29 -2.05 -2.64 3.11
N ALA A 30 -2.05 -3.98 3.06
CA ALA A 30 -3.19 -4.73 2.53
C ALA A 30 -4.47 -4.51 3.36
N THR A 31 -4.33 -4.48 4.68
CA THR A 31 -5.44 -4.17 5.60
C THR A 31 -5.95 -2.74 5.42
N LEU A 32 -5.04 -1.79 5.21
CA LEU A 32 -5.37 -0.38 4.92
C LEU A 32 -6.22 -0.27 3.65
N ILE A 33 -5.86 -0.94 2.55
CA ILE A 33 -6.64 -0.90 1.31
C ILE A 33 -8.02 -1.55 1.47
N LEU A 34 -8.11 -2.67 2.19
CA LEU A 34 -9.40 -3.32 2.49
C LEU A 34 -10.36 -2.39 3.26
N LEU A 35 -9.84 -1.57 4.18
CA LEU A 35 -10.62 -0.58 4.93
C LEU A 35 -10.95 0.65 4.07
N SER A 36 -10.01 1.11 3.24
CA SER A 36 -10.22 2.21 2.30
C SER A 36 -11.35 1.92 1.31
N GLY A 37 -11.43 0.69 0.79
CA GLY A 37 -12.51 0.23 -0.11
C GLY A 37 -13.89 0.13 0.54
N ARG A 38 -14.04 0.48 1.83
CA ARG A 38 -15.31 0.61 2.56
C ARG A 38 -15.70 2.08 2.81
N ASN A 39 -15.21 3.01 1.99
CA ASN A 39 -15.41 4.46 2.12
C ASN A 39 -14.80 5.10 3.39
N LYS A 40 -13.83 4.45 4.03
CA LYS A 40 -13.08 5.10 5.12
C LYS A 40 -12.18 6.19 4.58
N ASN A 41 -12.22 7.36 5.21
CA ASN A 41 -11.45 8.50 4.75
C ASN A 41 -9.99 8.42 5.22
N VAL A 42 -9.11 9.20 4.56
CA VAL A 42 -7.67 9.23 4.85
C VAL A 42 -7.36 9.60 6.31
N SER A 43 -8.18 10.43 6.96
CA SER A 43 -7.94 10.83 8.36
C SER A 43 -8.18 9.66 9.32
N GLU A 44 -9.30 8.97 9.17
CA GLU A 44 -9.59 7.78 9.97
C GLU A 44 -8.50 6.73 9.79
N LEU A 45 -8.07 6.49 8.54
CA LEU A 45 -7.01 5.52 8.27
C LEU A 45 -5.67 5.96 8.87
N SER A 46 -5.32 7.26 8.84
CA SER A 46 -4.10 7.73 9.49
C SER A 46 -4.10 7.47 11.00
N GLU A 47 -5.25 7.65 11.65
CA GLU A 47 -5.42 7.42 13.08
C GLU A 47 -5.37 5.92 13.42
N ILE A 48 -6.10 5.08 12.67
CA ILE A 48 -6.15 3.62 12.87
C ILE A 48 -4.75 2.99 12.73
N PHE A 49 -3.98 3.42 11.72
CA PHE A 49 -2.70 2.79 11.38
C PHE A 49 -1.47 3.53 11.96
N GLY A 50 -1.67 4.66 12.64
CA GLY A 50 -0.57 5.50 13.13
C GLY A 50 0.33 6.03 12.01
N MET A 51 -0.21 6.21 10.80
CA MET A 51 0.53 6.65 9.62
C MET A 51 0.25 8.12 9.31
N SER A 52 1.19 8.80 8.67
CA SER A 52 0.90 10.12 8.11
C SER A 52 -0.18 10.02 7.02
N ARG A 53 -1.02 11.05 6.89
CA ARG A 53 -2.00 11.15 5.80
C ARG A 53 -1.35 11.03 4.41
N ALA A 54 -0.11 11.52 4.26
CA ALA A 54 0.65 11.40 3.02
C ALA A 54 0.98 9.92 2.70
N SER A 55 1.41 9.15 3.70
CA SER A 55 1.68 7.72 3.55
C SER A 55 0.42 6.94 3.17
N VAL A 56 -0.73 7.23 3.81
CA VAL A 56 -2.01 6.62 3.46
C VAL A 56 -2.38 6.93 2.00
N ARG A 57 -2.25 8.19 1.57
CA ARG A 57 -2.51 8.60 0.18
C ARG A 57 -1.59 7.88 -0.81
N LEU A 58 -0.30 7.76 -0.50
CA LEU A 58 0.68 7.05 -1.32
C LEU A 58 0.24 5.61 -1.59
N TRP A 59 -0.14 4.87 -0.55
CA TRP A 59 -0.54 3.47 -0.71
C TRP A 59 -1.85 3.30 -1.48
N ILE A 60 -2.82 4.19 -1.25
CA ILE A 60 -4.05 4.20 -2.05
C ILE A 60 -3.73 4.45 -3.53
N HIS A 61 -2.84 5.41 -3.82
CA HIS A 61 -2.44 5.71 -5.19
C HIS A 61 -1.73 4.53 -5.85
N ARG A 62 -0.73 3.95 -5.18
CA ARG A 62 0.00 2.77 -5.67
C ARG A 62 -0.92 1.59 -5.92
N PHE A 63 -1.88 1.34 -5.03
CA PHE A 63 -2.87 0.29 -5.24
C PHE A 63 -3.76 0.60 -6.46
N ASN A 64 -4.20 1.84 -6.63
CA ASN A 64 -5.02 2.20 -7.77
C ASN A 64 -4.28 2.04 -9.11
N GLN A 65 -2.96 2.20 -9.13
CA GLN A 65 -2.12 2.08 -10.32
C GLN A 65 -1.64 0.64 -10.59
N HIS A 66 -1.27 -0.11 -9.55
CA HIS A 66 -0.58 -1.40 -9.68
C HIS A 66 -1.29 -2.55 -8.97
N SER A 67 -2.51 -2.32 -8.46
CA SER A 67 -3.28 -3.29 -7.66
C SER A 67 -2.43 -3.81 -6.48
N ALA A 68 -2.60 -5.08 -6.08
CA ALA A 68 -1.88 -5.68 -4.96
C ALA A 68 -0.34 -5.63 -5.10
N ALA A 69 0.19 -5.65 -6.32
CA ALA A 69 1.64 -5.57 -6.56
C ALA A 69 2.23 -4.24 -6.06
N GLY A 70 1.45 -3.15 -6.09
CA GLY A 70 1.88 -1.84 -5.61
C GLY A 70 2.04 -1.72 -4.08
N LEU A 71 1.71 -2.76 -3.32
CA LEU A 71 1.85 -2.77 -1.86
C LEU A 71 3.17 -3.33 -1.36
N TYR A 72 3.94 -3.97 -2.23
CA TYR A 72 5.32 -4.39 -1.94
C TYR A 72 6.25 -3.17 -1.98
N ASP A 73 7.38 -3.27 -1.28
CA ASP A 73 8.43 -2.27 -1.41
C ASP A 73 9.02 -2.39 -2.83
N GLU A 74 9.14 -1.28 -3.54
CA GLU A 74 9.86 -1.27 -4.82
C GLU A 74 11.34 -1.54 -4.56
N GLU A 75 11.99 -2.15 -5.56
CA GLU A 75 13.44 -2.23 -5.61
C GLU A 75 13.98 -0.80 -5.49
N ARG A 76 14.58 -0.50 -4.34
CA ARG A 76 15.29 0.76 -4.17
C ARG A 76 16.51 0.66 -5.07
N CYS A 77 16.53 1.40 -6.17
CA CYS A 77 17.80 1.73 -6.81
C CYS A 77 18.64 2.44 -5.75
N GLY A 78 19.57 1.71 -5.14
CA GLY A 78 20.57 2.29 -4.27
C GLY A 78 21.31 3.40 -5.00
N ARG A 79 21.95 4.30 -4.26
CA ARG A 79 22.82 5.31 -4.83
C ARG A 79 23.80 4.61 -5.79
N PRO A 80 23.89 5.01 -7.08
CA PRO A 80 24.82 4.36 -7.99
C PRO A 80 26.24 4.42 -7.40
N HIS A 81 26.90 3.27 -7.30
CA HIS A 81 28.30 3.19 -6.92
C HIS A 81 29.12 3.82 -8.04
N SER A 82 29.66 5.02 -7.82
CA SER A 82 30.72 5.57 -8.66
C SER A 82 32.03 4.86 -8.33
N VAL A 83 32.28 3.72 -8.95
CA VAL A 83 33.66 3.26 -9.15
C VAL A 83 34.14 3.98 -10.40
N GLN A 84 34.85 5.09 -10.22
CA GLN A 84 35.76 5.57 -11.26
C GLN A 84 36.92 4.56 -11.29
N ALA A 85 37.02 3.80 -12.37
CA ALA A 85 38.21 3.04 -12.68
C ALA A 85 39.25 4.04 -13.25
N ASP A 86 40.47 3.95 -12.72
CA ASP A 86 41.69 4.62 -13.21
C ASP A 86 42.11 4.05 -14.58
#